data_AF-A0A7V0X0E7-F1
#
_entry.id   AF-A0A7V0X0E7-F1
#
_cell.length_a   1.000
_cell.length_b   1.000
_cell.length_c   1.000
_cell.angle_alpha   90.00
_cell.angle_beta   90.00
_cell.angle_gamma   90.00
#
_symmetry.space_group_name_H-M   'P 1'
#
loop_
_entity.id
_entity.type
_entity.pdbx_description
1 polymer ?
#
loop_
_entity_poly.entity_id
_entity_poly.type
_entity_poly.pdbx_seq_one_letter_code
_entity_poly.pdbx_strand_id
1 'polypeptide(L)'
;MWRRKPAVAGSFYPSDPRKLSREIEKHLAAAGEKPLQGKLISLVAPHAGYVYSGPVAAFSYKHLIGSGVEVAVVLAPSHRARFRGASVIPSGIYETPLGDVPIDETIGARLVEKPHLGFIKEAHEAEHSLEFRCLFFRWCFRSLAWCL
;
A
#
# COMPACT_ATOMS: atom_id res chain seq x y z
N MET A 1 11.76 12.23 11.02
CA MET A 1 11.17 11.17 10.16
C MET A 1 9.68 11.44 10.01
N TRP A 2 9.18 11.61 8.79
CA TRP A 2 7.76 11.91 8.57
C TRP A 2 6.90 10.68 8.85
N ARG A 3 5.74 10.89 9.48
CA ARG A 3 4.79 9.84 9.85
C ARG A 3 3.46 10.14 9.18
N ARG A 4 3.11 9.33 8.18
CA ARG A 4 1.89 9.49 7.40
C ARG A 4 0.76 8.73 8.11
N LYS A 5 -0.14 9.47 8.76
CA LYS A 5 -1.31 8.92 9.46
C LYS A 5 -2.39 8.40 8.49
N PRO A 6 -3.19 7.38 8.87
CA PRO A 6 -4.36 6.98 8.09
C PRO A 6 -5.30 8.16 7.84
N ALA A 7 -5.72 8.37 6.60
CA ALA A 7 -6.66 9.42 6.21
C ALA A 7 -8.10 8.91 6.12
N VAL A 8 -8.29 7.60 5.92
CA VAL A 8 -9.62 6.99 5.65
C VAL A 8 -9.95 5.78 6.53
N ALA A 9 -9.19 5.56 7.61
CA ALA A 9 -9.54 4.57 8.63
C ALA A 9 -10.88 4.92 9.29
N GLY A 10 -11.78 3.92 9.37
CA GLY A 10 -13.14 4.07 9.88
C GLY A 10 -14.18 4.48 8.82
N SER A 11 -13.76 4.86 7.62
CA SER A 11 -14.69 5.19 6.51
C SER A 11 -14.56 4.22 5.34
N PHE A 12 -13.35 4.01 4.82
CA PHE A 12 -13.13 3.10 3.69
C PHE A 12 -12.82 1.67 4.14
N TYR A 13 -12.37 1.50 5.37
CA TYR A 13 -12.08 0.22 6.00
C TYR A 13 -12.18 0.38 7.53
N PRO A 14 -12.36 -0.69 8.33
CA PRO A 14 -12.47 -0.58 9.78
C PRO A 14 -11.22 0.02 10.43
N SER A 15 -11.41 0.98 11.34
CA SER A 15 -10.31 1.51 12.17
C SER A 15 -9.88 0.54 13.27
N ASP A 16 -10.75 -0.38 13.68
CA ASP A 16 -10.42 -1.43 14.65
C ASP A 16 -9.51 -2.49 14.01
N PRO A 17 -8.32 -2.75 14.57
CA PRO A 17 -7.33 -3.64 13.95
C PRO A 17 -7.78 -5.09 13.88
N ARG A 18 -8.61 -5.56 14.83
CA ARG A 18 -9.12 -6.93 14.85
C ARG A 18 -10.18 -7.13 13.77
N LYS A 19 -11.11 -6.18 13.63
CA LYS A 19 -12.11 -6.17 12.54
C LYS A 19 -11.43 -6.09 11.19
N LEU A 20 -10.45 -5.20 11.04
CA LEU A 20 -9.70 -5.02 9.81
C LEU A 20 -8.94 -6.29 9.39
N SER A 21 -8.25 -6.92 10.34
CA SER A 21 -7.54 -8.18 10.09
C SER A 21 -8.48 -9.29 9.61
N ARG A 22 -9.62 -9.45 10.29
CA ARG A 22 -10.64 -10.45 9.94
C ARG A 22 -11.24 -10.20 8.55
N GLU A 23 -11.45 -8.94 8.18
CA GLU A 23 -11.98 -8.59 6.87
C GLU A 23 -10.99 -8.92 5.75
N ILE A 24 -9.70 -8.59 5.92
CA ILE A 24 -8.64 -8.96 4.98
C ILE A 24 -8.50 -10.49 4.88
N GLU A 25 -8.46 -11.19 6.01
CA GLU A 25 -8.44 -12.66 6.07
C GLU A 25 -9.60 -13.29 5.30
N LYS A 26 -10.82 -12.78 5.53
CA LYS A 26 -12.01 -13.23 4.81
C LYS A 26 -11.86 -13.05 3.29
N HIS A 27 -11.36 -11.90 2.84
CA HIS A 27 -11.18 -11.66 1.41
C HIS A 27 -10.10 -12.56 0.80
N LEU A 28 -8.97 -12.75 1.49
CA LEU A 28 -7.87 -13.62 1.02
C LEU A 28 -8.24 -15.10 1.02
N ALA A 29 -9.05 -15.55 1.99
CA ALA A 29 -9.60 -16.90 2.02
C ALA A 29 -10.57 -17.14 0.86
N ALA A 30 -11.41 -16.15 0.53
CA ALA A 30 -12.35 -16.22 -0.58
C ALA A 30 -11.69 -16.08 -1.97
N ALA A 31 -10.51 -15.44 -2.05
CA ALA A 31 -9.76 -15.35 -3.29
C ALA A 31 -9.27 -16.73 -3.71
N GLY A 32 -9.60 -17.16 -4.93
CA GLY A 32 -9.21 -18.47 -5.45
C GLY A 32 -7.69 -18.66 -5.54
N GLU A 33 -7.24 -19.91 -5.56
CA GLU A 33 -5.84 -20.23 -5.80
C GLU A 33 -5.60 -20.38 -7.29
N LYS A 34 -4.91 -19.39 -7.88
CA LYS A 34 -4.43 -19.48 -9.26
C LYS A 34 -2.91 -19.33 -9.26
N PRO A 35 -2.13 -20.43 -9.25
CA PRO A 35 -0.68 -20.35 -9.22
C PRO A 35 -0.16 -19.44 -10.34
N LEU A 36 0.74 -18.52 -9.99
CA LEU A 36 1.45 -17.75 -10.99
C LEU A 36 2.45 -18.65 -11.70
N GLN A 37 2.55 -18.51 -13.01
CA GLN A 37 3.65 -19.09 -13.77
C GLN A 37 4.80 -18.07 -13.75
N GLY A 38 5.92 -18.44 -13.11
CA GLY A 38 7.11 -17.60 -13.03
C GLY A 38 7.13 -16.65 -11.82
N LYS A 39 7.98 -15.63 -11.90
CA LYS A 39 8.25 -14.67 -10.82
C LYS A 39 7.26 -13.50 -10.85
N LEU A 40 6.71 -13.15 -9.69
CA LEU A 40 5.88 -11.95 -9.53
C LEU A 40 6.74 -10.69 -9.67
N ILE A 41 6.44 -9.86 -10.67
CA ILE A 41 7.12 -8.56 -10.91
C ILE A 41 6.20 -7.37 -10.63
N SER A 42 4.89 -7.51 -10.86
CA SER A 42 3.92 -6.44 -10.65
C SER A 42 2.52 -6.99 -10.41
N LEU A 43 1.69 -6.23 -9.69
CA LEU A 43 0.26 -6.49 -9.53
C LEU A 43 -0.54 -5.19 -9.74
N VAL A 44 -1.82 -5.33 -10.08
CA VAL A 44 -2.75 -4.21 -10.21
C VAL A 44 -3.96 -4.51 -9.35
N ALA A 45 -4.24 -3.62 -8.40
CA ALA A 45 -5.36 -3.76 -7.49
C ALA A 45 -6.22 -2.48 -7.45
N PRO A 46 -7.54 -2.61 -7.28
CA PRO A 46 -8.43 -1.47 -7.04
C PRO A 46 -8.17 -0.83 -5.66
N HIS A 47 -8.60 0.41 -5.47
CA HIS A 47 -8.35 1.21 -4.26
C HIS A 47 -9.62 1.89 -3.68
N ALA A 48 -10.80 1.33 -3.94
CA ALA A 48 -12.03 1.79 -3.30
C ALA A 48 -12.13 1.25 -1.84
N GLY A 49 -13.23 1.57 -1.14
CA GLY A 49 -13.49 1.02 0.18
C GLY A 49 -13.59 -0.51 0.16
N TYR A 50 -13.21 -1.17 1.27
CA TYR A 50 -13.09 -2.63 1.37
C TYR A 50 -14.38 -3.38 1.06
N VAL A 51 -15.53 -2.81 1.43
CA VAL A 51 -16.85 -3.34 1.08
C VAL A 51 -17.02 -3.54 -0.43
N TYR A 52 -16.40 -2.70 -1.25
CA TYR A 52 -16.52 -2.73 -2.71
C TYR A 52 -15.34 -3.47 -3.36
N SER A 53 -14.11 -3.08 -3.02
CA SER A 53 -12.92 -3.54 -3.75
C SER A 53 -12.05 -4.53 -3.00
N GLY A 54 -12.28 -4.76 -1.69
CA GLY A 54 -11.53 -5.71 -0.88
C GLY A 54 -11.49 -7.13 -1.46
N PRO A 55 -12.64 -7.71 -1.87
CA PRO A 55 -12.67 -9.04 -2.48
C PRO A 55 -11.81 -9.15 -3.75
N VAL A 56 -11.84 -8.14 -4.62
CA VAL A 56 -11.10 -8.13 -5.89
C VAL A 56 -9.60 -7.89 -5.64
N ALA A 57 -9.26 -6.95 -4.75
CA ALA A 57 -7.87 -6.69 -4.37
C ALA A 57 -7.19 -7.93 -3.81
N ALA A 58 -7.92 -8.75 -3.05
CA ALA A 58 -7.40 -9.98 -2.46
C ALA A 58 -6.88 -11.00 -3.49
N PHE A 59 -7.46 -11.08 -4.69
CA PHE A 59 -6.92 -11.93 -5.77
C PHE A 59 -5.50 -11.53 -6.16
N SER A 60 -5.18 -10.24 -6.13
CA SER A 60 -3.82 -9.76 -6.43
C SER A 60 -2.87 -9.98 -5.27
N TYR A 61 -3.28 -9.59 -4.06
CA TYR A 61 -2.41 -9.61 -2.88
C TYR A 61 -2.14 -11.02 -2.34
N LYS A 62 -3.01 -12.00 -2.62
CA LYS A 62 -2.75 -13.40 -2.25
C LYS A 62 -1.45 -13.94 -2.86
N HIS A 63 -1.04 -13.43 -4.03
CA HIS A 63 0.22 -13.80 -4.66
C HIS A 63 1.47 -13.25 -3.97
N LEU A 64 1.35 -12.30 -3.04
CA LEU A 64 2.49 -11.83 -2.25
C LEU A 64 2.85 -12.78 -1.13
N ILE A 65 1.90 -13.57 -0.64
CA ILE A 65 2.10 -14.52 0.45
C ILE A 65 3.11 -15.59 -0.01
N GLY A 66 4.26 -15.64 0.67
CA GLY A 66 5.34 -16.58 0.31
C GLY A 66 6.12 -16.23 -0.97
N SER A 67 5.88 -15.05 -1.56
CA SER A 67 6.58 -14.62 -2.79
C SER A 67 8.06 -14.29 -2.61
N GLY A 68 8.50 -14.05 -1.37
CA GLY A 68 9.85 -13.56 -1.06
C GLY A 68 10.10 -12.11 -1.47
N VAL A 69 9.06 -11.34 -1.81
CA VAL A 69 9.19 -9.89 -2.06
C VAL A 69 9.47 -9.18 -0.74
N GLU A 70 10.49 -8.32 -0.73
CA GLU A 70 10.90 -7.54 0.45
C GLU A 70 10.58 -6.04 0.33
N VAL A 71 10.52 -5.53 -0.91
CA VAL A 71 10.29 -4.13 -1.23
C VAL A 71 9.25 -4.01 -2.33
N ALA A 72 8.30 -3.11 -2.18
CA ALA A 72 7.32 -2.78 -3.20
C ALA A 72 7.34 -1.28 -3.51
N VAL A 73 7.43 -0.94 -4.80
CA VAL A 73 7.19 0.42 -5.30
C VAL A 73 5.72 0.55 -5.65
N VAL A 74 5.06 1.59 -5.15
CA VAL A 74 3.61 1.71 -5.26
C VAL A 74 3.24 2.93 -6.07
N LEU A 75 2.68 2.66 -7.25
CA LEU A 75 2.18 3.73 -8.12
C LEU A 75 0.68 3.90 -7.91
N ALA A 76 0.28 5.13 -7.59
CA ALA A 76 -1.13 5.47 -7.41
C ALA A 76 -1.43 6.90 -7.90
N PRO A 77 -2.66 7.15 -8.37
CA PRO A 77 -3.07 8.48 -8.79
C PRO A 77 -3.19 9.43 -7.60
N SER A 78 -2.99 10.72 -7.85
CA SER A 78 -3.39 11.78 -6.92
C SER A 78 -4.80 12.27 -7.23
N HIS A 79 -5.67 12.20 -6.24
CA HIS A 79 -7.04 12.71 -6.26
C HIS A 79 -7.15 14.08 -5.58
N ARG A 80 -6.16 14.44 -4.74
CA ARG A 80 -6.21 15.62 -3.87
C ARG A 80 -5.31 16.76 -4.31
N ALA A 81 -4.12 16.45 -4.85
CA ALA A 81 -3.15 17.46 -5.23
C ALA A 81 -2.93 17.47 -6.74
N ARG A 82 -2.58 18.64 -7.27
CA ARG A 82 -2.20 18.82 -8.68
C ARG A 82 -0.70 19.11 -8.75
N PHE A 83 0.02 18.34 -9.54
CA PHE A 83 1.45 18.52 -9.78
C PHE A 83 1.82 17.89 -11.13
N ARG A 84 3.01 18.23 -11.64
CA ARG A 84 3.60 17.58 -12.82
C ARG A 84 4.63 16.56 -12.36
N GLY A 85 4.66 15.40 -13.00
CA GLY A 85 5.55 14.31 -12.61
C GLY A 85 4.94 13.44 -11.51
N ALA A 86 5.75 12.90 -10.61
CA ALA A 86 5.33 12.07 -9.49
C ALA A 86 5.85 12.59 -8.14
N SER A 87 5.03 12.47 -7.10
CA SER A 87 5.44 12.74 -5.72
C SER A 87 5.90 11.43 -5.07
N VAL A 88 7.10 11.40 -4.51
CA VAL A 88 7.71 10.24 -3.86
C VAL A 88 8.03 10.59 -2.41
N ILE A 89 7.80 9.65 -1.51
CA ILE A 89 8.12 9.81 -0.10
C ILE A 89 9.58 9.40 0.10
N PRO A 90 10.48 10.33 0.46
CA PRO A 90 11.91 10.02 0.49
C PRO A 90 12.31 9.21 1.73
N SER A 91 11.58 9.39 2.84
CA SER A 91 11.81 8.71 4.11
C SER A 91 10.59 8.84 5.01
N GLY A 92 10.42 7.91 5.94
CA GLY A 92 9.27 7.93 6.84
C GLY A 92 8.61 6.58 7.06
N ILE A 93 7.38 6.67 7.54
CA ILE A 93 6.55 5.50 7.86
C ILE A 93 5.10 5.83 7.49
N TYR A 94 4.41 4.87 6.87
CA TYR A 94 2.95 4.82 6.82
C TYR A 94 2.41 4.15 8.07
N GLU A 95 1.69 4.90 8.88
CA GLU A 95 0.95 4.33 10.00
C GLU A 95 -0.31 3.65 9.46
N THR A 96 -0.60 2.46 10.00
CA THR A 96 -1.84 1.75 9.71
C THR A 96 -2.40 1.13 10.99
N PRO A 97 -3.71 0.81 11.07
CA PRO A 97 -4.23 0.08 12.22
C PRO A 97 -3.56 -1.29 12.43
N LEU A 98 -3.00 -1.91 11.39
CA LEU A 98 -2.28 -3.19 11.46
C LEU A 98 -0.80 -3.04 11.83
N GLY A 99 -0.36 -1.81 12.10
CA GLY A 99 1.01 -1.44 12.40
C GLY A 99 1.70 -0.68 11.27
N ASP A 100 2.88 -0.21 11.60
CA ASP A 100 3.68 0.68 10.77
C ASP A 100 4.26 -0.03 9.54
N VAL A 101 4.27 0.67 8.41
CA VAL A 101 4.90 0.25 7.14
C VAL A 101 6.03 1.25 6.83
N PRO A 102 7.30 0.83 6.94
CA PRO A 102 8.43 1.73 6.73
C PRO A 102 8.60 2.10 5.25
N ILE A 103 9.15 3.28 4.99
CA ILE A 103 9.56 3.72 3.65
C ILE A 103 11.03 3.36 3.43
N ASP A 104 11.38 2.77 2.28
CA ASP A 104 12.79 2.47 1.97
C ASP A 104 13.54 3.78 1.71
N GLU A 105 14.26 4.29 2.71
CA GLU A 105 14.92 5.59 2.61
C GLU A 105 16.01 5.60 1.53
N THR A 106 16.63 4.46 1.24
CA THR A 106 17.69 4.35 0.23
C THR A 106 17.11 4.54 -1.16
N ILE A 107 16.00 3.86 -1.46
CA ILE A 107 15.33 3.98 -2.76
C ILE A 107 14.57 5.31 -2.85
N GLY A 108 13.88 5.72 -1.79
CA GLY A 108 13.12 6.96 -1.71
C GLY A 108 13.99 8.19 -2.00
N ALA A 109 15.15 8.28 -1.33
CA ALA A 109 16.12 9.35 -1.57
C ALA A 109 16.62 9.36 -3.04
N ARG A 110 16.94 8.19 -3.61
CA ARG A 110 17.41 8.10 -5.00
C ARG A 110 16.34 8.44 -6.04
N LEU A 111 15.07 8.21 -5.72
CA LEU A 111 13.96 8.52 -6.61
C LEU A 111 13.69 10.03 -6.67
N VAL A 112 13.71 10.74 -5.53
CA VAL A 112 13.48 12.19 -5.51
C VAL A 112 14.57 13.01 -6.19
N GLU A 113 15.75 12.43 -6.45
CA GLU A 113 16.83 13.04 -7.24
C GLU A 113 16.59 12.97 -8.76
N LYS A 114 15.61 12.18 -9.23
CA LYS A 114 15.37 12.01 -10.67
C LYS A 114 14.54 13.17 -11.24
N PRO A 115 14.76 13.52 -12.53
CA PRO A 115 13.90 14.47 -13.21
C PRO A 115 12.43 14.07 -13.11
N HIS A 116 11.55 15.05 -12.82
CA HIS A 116 10.10 14.87 -12.66
C HIS A 116 9.65 14.05 -11.45
N LEU A 117 10.56 13.66 -10.56
CA LEU A 117 10.23 13.10 -9.26
C LEU A 117 10.62 14.11 -8.17
N GLY A 118 9.78 14.24 -7.16
CA GLY A 118 10.04 15.12 -6.02
C GLY A 118 9.17 14.75 -4.84
N PHE A 119 9.34 15.43 -3.71
CA PHE A 119 8.47 15.22 -2.55
C PHE A 119 7.51 16.41 -2.41
N ILE A 120 6.22 16.13 -2.57
CA ILE A 120 5.13 17.08 -2.37
C ILE A 120 4.25 16.51 -1.26
N LYS A 121 4.34 17.09 -0.07
CA LYS A 121 3.71 16.56 1.15
C LYS A 121 2.18 16.47 1.04
N GLU A 122 1.57 17.49 0.46
CA GLU A 122 0.12 17.63 0.28
C GLU A 122 -0.44 16.57 -0.67
N ALA A 123 0.40 16.01 -1.56
CA ALA A 123 0.02 14.91 -2.45
C ALA A 123 -0.24 13.60 -1.70
N HIS A 124 0.21 13.48 -0.45
CA HIS A 124 0.17 12.23 0.32
C HIS A 124 -0.69 12.31 1.59
N GLU A 125 -0.77 13.48 2.23
CA GLU A 125 -1.42 13.63 3.55
C GLU A 125 -2.89 13.20 3.56
N ALA A 126 -3.65 13.60 2.54
CA ALA A 126 -5.07 13.29 2.42
C ALA A 126 -5.38 12.30 1.27
N GLU A 127 -4.35 11.77 0.62
CA GLU A 127 -4.50 10.83 -0.48
C GLU A 127 -4.74 9.42 0.04
N HIS A 128 -5.74 8.74 -0.50
CA HIS A 128 -6.20 7.44 -0.03
C HIS A 128 -5.70 6.30 -0.92
N SER A 129 -5.41 6.57 -2.20
CA SER A 129 -5.12 5.55 -3.21
C SER A 129 -3.93 4.62 -2.87
N LEU A 130 -2.97 5.09 -2.07
CA LEU A 130 -1.84 4.32 -1.55
C LEU A 130 -2.15 3.57 -0.24
N GLU A 131 -2.98 4.16 0.63
CA GLU A 131 -3.24 3.67 1.99
C GLU A 131 -3.79 2.24 2.02
N PHE A 132 -4.69 1.90 1.08
CA PHE A 132 -5.25 0.55 0.93
C PHE A 132 -4.19 -0.53 0.75
N ARG A 133 -3.13 -0.17 0.04
CA ARG A 133 -2.08 -1.11 -0.39
C ARG A 133 -1.18 -1.43 0.78
N CYS A 134 -0.87 -0.41 1.60
CA CYS A 134 -0.12 -0.57 2.85
C CYS A 134 -0.78 -1.57 3.81
N LEU A 135 -2.11 -1.62 3.87
CA LEU A 135 -2.83 -2.58 4.72
C LEU A 135 -2.63 -4.04 4.27
N PHE A 136 -2.81 -4.31 2.98
CA PHE A 136 -2.57 -5.64 2.43
C PHE A 136 -1.09 -6.04 2.53
N PHE A 137 -0.17 -5.10 2.31
CA PHE A 137 1.26 -5.34 2.51
C PHE A 137 1.58 -5.67 3.96
N ARG A 138 1.13 -4.85 4.92
CA ARG A 138 1.34 -5.11 6.34
C ARG A 138 0.80 -6.47 6.77
N TRP A 139 -0.33 -6.88 6.20
CA TRP A 139 -0.91 -8.19 6.47
C TRP A 139 -0.11 -9.33 5.82
N CYS A 140 0.27 -9.22 4.54
CA CYS A 140 0.97 -10.28 3.80
C CYS A 140 2.43 -10.44 4.24
N PHE A 141 3.11 -9.33 4.53
CA PHE A 141 4.52 -9.26 4.87
C PHE A 141 4.73 -9.12 6.38
N ARG A 142 4.13 -10.01 7.18
CA ARG A 142 4.24 -10.00 8.66
C ARG A 142 5.66 -9.78 9.20
N SER A 143 6.71 -10.02 8.39
CA SER A 143 8.07 -9.51 8.55
C SER A 143 8.49 -8.60 7.36
N LEU A 144 8.54 -7.29 7.61
CA LEU A 144 9.14 -6.23 6.78
C LEU A 144 8.68 -6.13 5.31
N ALA A 145 7.87 -5.11 5.03
CA ALA A 145 7.73 -4.60 3.67
C ALA A 145 7.95 -3.10 3.66
N TRP A 146 8.83 -2.67 2.78
CA TRP A 146 9.07 -1.27 2.51
C TRP A 146 8.14 -0.80 1.40
N CYS A 147 7.48 0.33 1.63
CA CYS A 147 6.55 0.96 0.70
C CYS A 147 7.18 2.26 0.18
N LEU A 148 7.05 2.58 -1.10
CA LEU A 148 7.55 3.81 -1.72
C LEU A 148 6.45 4.47 -2.55
#